data_AF-A0A6B3GAQ2-F1
#
_entry.id   AF-A0A6B3GAQ2-F1
#
_cell.length_a   1.000
_cell.length_b   1.000
_cell.length_c   1.000
_cell.angle_alpha   90.00
_cell.angle_beta   90.00
_cell.angle_gamma   90.00
#
_symmetry.space_group_name_H-M   'P 1'
#
loop_
_entity.id
_entity.type
_entity.pdbx_description
1 polymer ?
#
loop_
_entity_poly.entity_id
_entity_poly.type
_entity_poly.pdbx_seq_one_letter_code
_entity_poly.pdbx_strand_id
1 'polypeptide(L)'
;IAGVPDNLMHYPGDPQPVWDPLQLSDGHPGVALLYAELAATDPALRHRAHAHLSAGLAAGIRPVPQSLFGGMVALAYAGHTAAVGSGGYTAMLAG
;
A
#
# COMPACT_ATOMS: atom_id res chain seq x y z
N ILE A 1 10.17 -2.16 -13.57
CA ILE A 1 11.13 -3.16 -13.02
C ILE A 1 10.38 -4.16 -12.15
N ALA A 2 9.62 -3.74 -11.13
CA ALA A 2 8.88 -4.68 -10.26
C ALA A 2 7.78 -5.52 -10.95
N GLY A 3 6.99 -4.92 -11.85
CA GLY A 3 5.89 -5.59 -12.56
C GLY A 3 6.27 -6.22 -13.92
N VAL A 4 7.56 -6.47 -14.16
CA VAL A 4 8.01 -7.16 -15.40
C VAL A 4 7.62 -8.64 -15.30
N PRO A 5 7.12 -9.28 -16.37
CA PRO A 5 6.55 -10.64 -16.30
C PRO A 5 7.43 -11.70 -15.65
N ASP A 6 8.75 -11.59 -15.85
CA ASP A 6 9.73 -12.57 -15.34
C ASP A 6 10.30 -12.18 -13.97
N ASN A 7 9.82 -11.10 -13.36
CA ASN A 7 10.24 -10.68 -12.03
C ASN A 7 9.40 -11.37 -10.96
N LEU A 8 9.71 -12.65 -10.77
CA LEU A 8 8.99 -13.55 -9.86
C LEU A 8 9.87 -13.93 -8.66
N MET A 9 9.24 -14.06 -7.50
CA MET A 9 9.85 -14.67 -6.32
C MET A 9 9.68 -16.19 -6.38
N HIS A 10 10.80 -16.90 -6.25
CA HIS A 10 10.85 -18.36 -6.24
C HIS A 10 10.90 -18.88 -4.81
N TYR A 11 9.74 -19.25 -4.28
CA TYR A 11 9.60 -19.97 -3.01
C TYR A 11 9.23 -21.44 -3.29
N PRO A 12 9.39 -22.36 -2.32
CA PRO A 12 8.79 -23.68 -2.43
C PRO A 12 7.26 -23.54 -2.68
N GLY A 13 6.80 -23.94 -3.86
CA GLY A 13 5.41 -23.73 -4.31
C GLY A 13 5.34 -22.99 -5.65
N ASP A 14 4.19 -22.36 -5.91
CA ASP A 14 3.96 -21.59 -7.15
C ASP A 14 4.73 -20.26 -7.11
N PRO A 15 5.45 -19.90 -8.19
CA PRO A 15 6.09 -18.59 -8.31
C PRO A 15 5.09 -17.45 -8.09
N GLN A 16 5.47 -16.49 -7.26
CA GLN A 16 4.64 -15.32 -6.95
C GLN A 16 5.23 -14.08 -7.61
N PRO A 17 4.41 -13.13 -8.07
CA PRO A 17 4.93 -11.84 -8.53
C PRO A 17 5.63 -11.12 -7.39
N VAL A 18 6.73 -10.42 -7.68
CA VAL A 18 7.43 -9.56 -6.71
C VAL A 18 6.57 -8.40 -6.22
N TRP A 19 5.56 -8.03 -7.02
CA TRP A 19 4.64 -6.95 -6.70
C TRP A 19 3.20 -7.44 -6.78
N ASP A 20 2.53 -7.49 -5.64
CA ASP A 20 1.09 -7.61 -5.56
C ASP A 20 0.49 -6.30 -5.05
N PRO A 21 -0.28 -5.55 -5.88
CA PRO A 21 -0.85 -4.26 -5.53
C PRO A 21 -1.58 -4.16 -4.19
N LEU A 22 -2.16 -5.26 -3.69
CA LEU A 22 -2.94 -5.30 -2.45
C LEU A 22 -2.28 -6.08 -1.32
N GLN A 23 -1.00 -6.45 -1.44
CA GLN A 23 -0.25 -7.01 -0.32
C GLN A 23 0.36 -5.90 0.56
N LEU A 24 0.39 -6.14 1.86
CA LEU A 24 1.02 -5.23 2.81
C LEU A 24 2.55 -5.25 2.71
N SER A 25 3.12 -6.42 2.45
CA SER A 25 4.58 -6.63 2.39
C SER A 25 5.24 -5.96 1.19
N ASP A 26 4.61 -6.08 0.03
CA ASP A 26 5.22 -5.89 -1.29
C ASP A 26 4.22 -5.24 -2.27
N GLY A 27 3.31 -4.42 -1.73
CA GLY A 27 2.26 -3.74 -2.47
C GLY A 27 2.05 -2.27 -2.07
N HIS A 28 1.01 -1.65 -2.64
CA HIS A 28 0.67 -0.26 -2.35
C HIS A 28 0.41 0.04 -0.86
N PRO A 29 -0.26 -0.84 -0.07
CA PRO A 29 -0.45 -0.60 1.35
C PRO A 29 0.86 -0.40 2.13
N GLY A 30 1.88 -1.23 1.88
CA GLY A 30 3.19 -1.10 2.53
C GLY A 30 3.91 0.19 2.15
N VAL A 31 3.89 0.55 0.86
CA VAL A 31 4.52 1.79 0.38
C VAL A 31 3.78 3.04 0.90
N ALA A 32 2.46 2.96 1.04
CA ALA A 32 1.68 4.04 1.64
C ALA A 32 2.08 4.29 3.11
N LEU A 33 2.27 3.22 3.89
CA LEU A 33 2.76 3.32 5.27
C LEU A 33 4.16 3.91 5.34
N LEU A 34 5.07 3.49 4.45
CA LEU A 34 6.41 4.08 4.36
C LEU A 34 6.34 5.60 4.18
N TYR A 35 5.53 6.09 3.23
CA TYR A 35 5.39 7.53 3.03
C TYR A 35 4.66 8.23 4.17
N ALA A 36 3.74 7.56 4.87
CA ALA A 36 3.13 8.12 6.07
C ALA A 36 4.15 8.34 7.20
N GLU A 37 5.08 7.40 7.39
CA GLU A 37 6.16 7.55 8.38
C GLU A 37 7.14 8.66 7.98
N LEU A 38 7.55 8.71 6.71
CA LEU A 38 8.40 9.80 6.21
C LEU A 38 7.70 11.17 6.33
N ALA A 39 6.38 11.20 6.18
CA ALA A 39 5.59 12.41 6.31
C ALA A 39 5.50 12.96 7.76
N ALA A 40 5.94 12.20 8.76
CA ALA A 40 6.05 12.68 10.13
C ALA A 40 7.13 13.77 10.26
N THR A 41 8.19 13.69 9.47
CA THR A 41 9.28 14.69 9.46
C THR A 41 9.22 15.62 8.24
N ASP A 42 8.61 15.18 7.14
CA ASP A 42 8.39 15.97 5.93
C ASP A 42 6.92 15.93 5.47
N PRO A 43 6.07 16.86 5.94
CA PRO A 43 4.65 16.90 5.58
C PRO A 43 4.37 16.93 4.07
N ALA A 44 5.32 17.37 3.23
CA ALA A 44 5.14 17.39 1.78
C ALA A 44 5.07 15.98 1.18
N LEU A 45 5.37 14.92 1.93
CA LEU A 45 5.28 13.53 1.45
C LEU A 45 3.90 12.88 1.65
N ARG A 46 2.95 13.56 2.33
CA ARG A 46 1.59 13.02 2.58
C ARG A 46 0.84 12.69 1.29
N HIS A 47 0.96 13.53 0.26
CA HIS A 47 0.36 13.26 -1.05
C HIS A 47 0.84 11.93 -1.67
N ARG A 48 2.07 11.49 -1.39
CA ARG A 48 2.57 10.20 -1.90
C ARG A 48 1.93 9.02 -1.19
N ALA A 49 1.73 9.11 0.12
CA ALA A 49 0.98 8.09 0.86
C ALA A 49 -0.43 7.95 0.27
N HIS A 50 -1.12 9.07 0.06
CA HIS A 50 -2.44 9.08 -0.58
C HIS A 50 -2.41 8.49 -2.00
N ALA A 51 -1.42 8.85 -2.82
CA ALA A 51 -1.29 8.33 -4.18
C ALA A 51 -1.17 6.80 -4.22
N HIS A 52 -0.41 6.20 -3.30
CA HIS A 52 -0.33 4.75 -3.19
C HIS A 52 -1.64 4.12 -2.73
N LEU A 53 -2.35 4.71 -1.76
CA LEU A 53 -3.68 4.22 -1.35
C LEU A 53 -4.67 4.25 -2.51
N SER A 54 -4.68 5.34 -3.29
CA SER A 54 -5.53 5.50 -4.47
C SER A 54 -5.18 4.49 -5.57
N ALA A 55 -3.89 4.24 -5.82
CA ALA A 55 -3.44 3.23 -6.77
C ALA A 55 -3.80 1.80 -6.33
N GLY A 56 -3.68 1.49 -5.03
CA GLY A 56 -4.12 0.20 -4.47
C GLY A 56 -5.62 0.00 -4.64
N LEU A 57 -6.43 1.03 -4.39
CA LEU A 57 -7.88 0.97 -4.63
C LEU A 57 -8.20 0.76 -6.13
N ALA A 58 -7.50 1.46 -7.02
CA ALA A 58 -7.66 1.36 -8.46
C ALA A 58 -7.25 -0.02 -9.03
N ALA A 59 -6.36 -0.75 -8.35
CA ALA A 59 -5.99 -2.12 -8.73
C ALA A 59 -7.14 -3.13 -8.59
N GLY A 60 -8.23 -2.75 -7.92
CA GLY A 60 -9.48 -3.49 -7.88
C GLY A 60 -9.51 -4.62 -6.84
N ILE A 61 -10.72 -4.93 -6.37
CA ILE A 61 -10.95 -6.01 -5.41
C ILE A 61 -10.76 -7.35 -6.13
N ARG A 62 -9.91 -8.20 -5.57
CA ARG A 62 -9.75 -9.59 -6.02
C ARG A 62 -10.44 -10.54 -5.03
N PRO A 63 -11.04 -11.64 -5.51
CA PRO A 63 -11.65 -12.66 -4.65
C PRO A 63 -10.58 -13.55 -3.99
N VAL A 64 -9.73 -12.91 -3.17
CA VAL A 64 -8.70 -13.56 -2.35
C VAL A 64 -9.09 -13.47 -0.87
N PRO A 65 -8.56 -14.33 0.00
CA PRO A 65 -8.75 -14.19 1.44
C PRO A 65 -8.35 -12.79 1.92
N GLN A 66 -9.27 -12.11 2.60
CA GLN A 66 -9.03 -10.76 3.13
C GLN A 66 -8.33 -10.90 4.48
N SER A 67 -7.16 -10.28 4.63
CA SER A 67 -6.35 -10.36 5.84
C SER A 67 -5.52 -9.09 6.02
N LEU A 68 -4.86 -8.95 7.17
CA LEU A 68 -3.94 -7.82 7.40
C LEU A 68 -2.87 -7.70 6.31
N PHE A 69 -2.38 -8.83 5.80
CA PHE A 69 -1.32 -8.83 4.80
C PHE A 69 -1.83 -8.81 3.36
N GLY A 70 -3.13 -9.03 3.11
CA GLY A 70 -3.65 -9.15 1.75
C GLY A 70 -5.06 -8.62 1.57
N GLY A 71 -5.27 -7.95 0.43
CA GLY A 71 -6.57 -7.49 -0.02
C GLY A 71 -6.97 -6.12 0.55
N MET A 72 -8.27 -5.88 0.62
CA MET A 72 -8.84 -4.62 1.07
C MET A 72 -8.59 -4.35 2.56
N VAL A 73 -8.38 -5.39 3.37
CA VAL A 73 -8.05 -5.21 4.80
C VAL A 73 -6.66 -4.62 4.96
N ALA A 74 -5.66 -5.06 4.20
CA ALA A 74 -4.34 -4.45 4.16
C ALA A 74 -4.42 -2.97 3.74
N LEU A 75 -5.18 -2.67 2.68
CA LEU A 75 -5.38 -1.31 2.20
C LEU A 75 -6.10 -0.41 3.21
N ALA A 76 -7.15 -0.93 3.85
CA ALA A 76 -7.91 -0.21 4.86
C ALA A 76 -7.05 0.07 6.10
N TYR A 77 -6.24 -0.90 6.53
CA TYR A 77 -5.27 -0.72 7.61
C TYR A 77 -4.26 0.38 7.28
N ALA A 78 -3.62 0.31 6.11
CA ALA A 78 -2.67 1.33 5.68
C ALA A 78 -3.31 2.72 5.60
N GLY A 79 -4.52 2.82 5.04
CA GLY A 79 -5.27 4.06 4.93
C GLY A 79 -5.65 4.67 6.27
N HIS A 80 -6.08 3.84 7.22
CA HIS A 80 -6.40 4.28 8.58
C HIS A 80 -5.16 4.79 9.31
N THR A 81 -4.08 4.02 9.31
CA THR A 81 -2.82 4.38 9.98
C THR A 81 -2.22 5.66 9.40
N ALA A 82 -2.17 5.80 8.08
CA ALA A 82 -1.67 7.01 7.42
C ALA A 82 -2.52 8.24 7.75
N ALA A 83 -3.85 8.08 7.79
CA ALA A 83 -4.76 9.15 8.16
C ALA A 83 -4.55 9.58 9.61
N VAL A 84 -4.49 8.64 10.56
CA VAL A 84 -4.26 8.95 11.98
C VAL A 84 -2.92 9.65 12.18
N GLY A 85 -1.84 9.15 11.57
CA GLY A 85 -0.52 9.76 11.64
C GLY A 85 -0.45 11.18 11.05
N SER A 86 -1.34 11.50 10.11
CA SER A 86 -1.45 12.83 9.51
C SER A 86 -2.35 13.80 10.28
N GLY A 87 -3.00 13.37 11.38
CA GLY A 87 -4.01 14.15 12.10
C GLY A 87 -5.42 14.07 11.49
N GLY A 88 -5.66 13.09 10.63
CA GLY A 88 -6.92 12.83 9.92
C GLY A 88 -6.74 12.77 8.41
N TYR A 89 -7.68 12.13 7.71
CA TYR A 89 -7.60 11.98 6.25
C TYR A 89 -7.66 13.35 5.54
N THR A 90 -8.47 14.29 6.03
CA THR A 90 -8.54 15.65 5.50
C THR A 90 -7.19 16.37 5.59
N ALA A 91 -6.46 16.21 6.71
CA ALA A 91 -5.14 16.79 6.90
C ALA A 91 -4.08 16.09 6.01
N MET A 92 -4.24 14.80 5.75
CA MET A 92 -3.43 14.06 4.78
C MET A 92 -3.61 14.59 3.35
N LEU A 93 -4.82 14.99 2.97
CA LEU A 93 -5.11 15.56 1.64
C LEU A 93 -4.70 17.04 1.49
N ALA A 94 -4.56 17.75 2.60
CA ALA A 94 -4.22 19.18 2.59
C ALA A 94 -2.69 19.44 2.46
N GLY A 95 -1.86 18.39 2.41
CA GLY A 95 -0.40 18.45 2.39
C GLY A 95 0.22 17.96 1.08
#